data_AF-A0A953MPM7-F1
#
_entry.id   AF-A0A953MPM7-F1
#
_cell.length_a   1.000
_cell.length_b   1.000
_cell.length_c   1.000
_cell.angle_alpha   90.00
_cell.angle_beta   90.00
_cell.angle_gamma   90.00
#
_symmetry.space_group_name_H-M   'P 1'
#
loop_
_entity.id
_entity.type
_entity.pdbx_description
1 polymer ?
#
loop_
_entity_poly.entity_id
_entity_poly.type
_entity_poly.pdbx_seq_one_letter_code
_entity_poly.pdbx_strand_id
1 'polypeptide(L)'
;MFPRSLTEKEKEYLFYILPHDKPGYSEYRALINKMVIIGCGMFGDTNKILGMPGDDVDFDIPSSPVFALGTIYEPGKIIDVLIHELSEKQIEFDISEKRDSSNSESESWSYSHWKSGDKSPNDNSEVREVKFEDKHLLAISPANKKIWLNDAESGVNIIIPVTNFYSYLMTIKNIRESQIVLKPDLFFANQNKFTDVELISAFILYNKYFNRVKLKEDLTTVIQNQKTKKKFIELFNRGKN
;
A
#
# COMPACT_ATOMS: atom_id res chain seq x y z
N MET A 1 -21.66 -19.83 10.82
CA MET A 1 -21.26 -21.20 10.45
C MET A 1 -20.37 -21.10 9.22
N PHE A 2 -19.24 -21.79 9.24
CA PHE A 2 -18.27 -21.87 8.15
C PHE A 2 -18.14 -23.34 7.71
N PRO A 3 -17.78 -23.61 6.44
CA PRO A 3 -17.59 -22.64 5.37
C PRO A 3 -18.91 -22.04 4.86
N ARG A 4 -18.86 -20.84 4.27
CA ARG A 4 -20.00 -20.24 3.57
C ARG A 4 -19.57 -19.38 2.38
N SER A 5 -20.45 -19.22 1.41
CA SER A 5 -20.25 -18.23 0.34
C SER A 5 -20.24 -16.80 0.89
N LEU A 6 -19.57 -15.90 0.18
CA LEU A 6 -19.79 -14.47 0.30
C LEU A 6 -21.26 -14.17 0.03
N THR A 7 -21.87 -13.30 0.84
CA THR A 7 -23.18 -12.74 0.51
C THR A 7 -23.05 -11.77 -0.66
N GLU A 8 -24.15 -11.51 -1.37
CA GLU A 8 -24.14 -10.53 -2.47
C GLU A 8 -23.63 -9.15 -2.02
N LYS A 9 -23.98 -8.74 -0.79
CA LYS A 9 -23.54 -7.44 -0.25
C LYS A 9 -22.05 -7.42 0.09
N GLU A 10 -21.51 -8.48 0.68
CA GLU A 10 -20.05 -8.60 0.90
C GLU A 10 -19.31 -8.57 -0.44
N LYS A 11 -19.83 -9.28 -1.44
CA LYS A 11 -19.26 -9.32 -2.78
C LYS A 11 -19.30 -7.94 -3.45
N GLU A 12 -20.40 -7.21 -3.34
CA GLU A 12 -20.54 -5.82 -3.81
C GLU A 12 -19.46 -4.92 -3.19
N TYR A 13 -19.28 -4.98 -1.86
CA TYR A 13 -18.29 -4.17 -1.16
C TYR A 13 -16.84 -4.52 -1.53
N LEU A 14 -16.50 -5.82 -1.57
CA LEU A 14 -15.15 -6.24 -1.97
C LEU A 14 -14.86 -5.86 -3.42
N PHE A 15 -15.85 -6.04 -4.31
CA PHE A 15 -15.65 -5.80 -5.74
C PHE A 15 -15.76 -4.33 -6.13
N TYR A 16 -16.29 -3.48 -5.25
CA TYR A 16 -16.18 -2.04 -5.38
C TYR A 16 -14.71 -1.59 -5.29
N ILE A 17 -13.95 -2.10 -4.31
CA ILE A 17 -12.53 -1.74 -4.13
C ILE A 17 -11.56 -2.56 -4.99
N LEU A 18 -12.09 -3.43 -5.87
CA LEU A 18 -11.33 -4.21 -6.84
C LEU A 18 -11.85 -3.90 -8.25
N PRO A 19 -11.36 -2.83 -8.91
CA PRO A 19 -11.80 -2.46 -10.25
C PRO A 19 -11.56 -3.57 -11.27
N HIS A 20 -12.55 -3.79 -12.14
CA HIS A 20 -12.51 -4.86 -13.14
C HIS A 20 -11.72 -4.49 -14.40
N ASP A 21 -11.55 -3.20 -14.66
CA ASP A 21 -10.83 -2.63 -15.81
C ASP A 21 -9.31 -2.64 -15.62
N LYS A 22 -8.82 -3.04 -14.45
CA LYS A 22 -7.39 -3.12 -14.12
C LYS A 22 -6.97 -4.60 -13.97
N PRO A 23 -5.99 -5.09 -14.76
CA PRO A 23 -5.65 -6.52 -14.81
C PRO A 23 -5.39 -7.17 -13.45
N GLY A 24 -4.54 -6.56 -12.61
CA GLY A 24 -4.17 -7.17 -11.32
C GLY A 24 -5.33 -7.27 -10.33
N TYR A 25 -6.25 -6.30 -10.34
CA TYR A 25 -7.47 -6.37 -9.53
C TYR A 25 -8.50 -7.35 -10.10
N SER A 26 -8.59 -7.45 -11.43
CA SER A 26 -9.47 -8.41 -12.11
C SER A 26 -9.08 -9.86 -11.82
N GLU A 27 -7.79 -10.18 -11.83
CA GLU A 27 -7.26 -11.48 -11.40
C GLU A 27 -7.67 -11.81 -9.96
N TYR A 28 -7.57 -10.82 -9.06
CA TYR A 28 -7.97 -10.95 -7.67
C TYR A 28 -9.48 -11.23 -7.52
N ARG A 29 -10.33 -10.53 -8.29
CA ARG A 29 -11.78 -10.81 -8.33
C ARG A 29 -12.07 -12.23 -8.80
N ALA A 30 -11.36 -12.69 -9.84
CA ALA A 30 -11.53 -14.04 -10.39
C ALA A 30 -11.14 -15.11 -9.35
N LEU A 31 -10.10 -14.84 -8.55
CA LEU A 31 -9.70 -15.69 -7.43
C LEU A 31 -10.77 -15.71 -6.32
N ILE A 32 -11.21 -14.55 -5.84
CA ILE A 32 -12.23 -14.42 -4.79
C ILE A 32 -13.54 -15.13 -5.21
N ASN A 33 -13.93 -15.06 -6.48
CA ASN A 33 -15.13 -15.74 -6.99
C ASN A 33 -15.07 -17.28 -6.87
N LYS A 34 -13.88 -17.88 -6.70
CA LYS A 34 -13.69 -19.32 -6.51
C LYS A 34 -13.58 -19.72 -5.03
N MET A 35 -13.48 -18.74 -4.13
CA MET A 35 -13.25 -18.95 -2.71
C MET A 35 -14.54 -18.90 -1.90
N VAL A 36 -14.47 -19.49 -0.71
CA VAL A 36 -15.52 -19.41 0.33
C VAL A 36 -14.91 -18.86 1.61
N ILE A 37 -15.73 -18.28 2.47
CA ILE A 37 -15.29 -17.88 3.80
C ILE A 37 -15.14 -19.13 4.64
N ILE A 38 -13.90 -19.41 5.04
CA ILE A 38 -13.50 -20.59 5.82
C ILE A 38 -13.40 -20.29 7.32
N GLY A 39 -13.31 -19.03 7.71
CA GLY A 39 -13.43 -18.62 9.11
C GLY A 39 -13.27 -17.12 9.35
N CYS A 40 -13.09 -16.75 10.62
CA CYS A 40 -12.74 -15.40 11.04
C CYS A 40 -11.24 -15.31 11.30
N GLY A 41 -10.64 -14.15 11.03
CA GLY A 41 -9.27 -13.87 11.43
C GLY A 41 -9.17 -13.37 12.87
N MET A 42 -7.99 -12.88 13.24
CA MET A 42 -7.68 -12.55 14.64
C MET A 42 -8.29 -11.23 15.12
N PHE A 43 -8.85 -10.41 14.23
CA PHE A 43 -9.27 -9.04 14.55
C PHE A 43 -10.79 -8.86 14.74
N GLY A 44 -11.48 -9.93 15.15
CA GLY A 44 -12.91 -9.89 15.47
C GLY A 44 -13.82 -10.33 14.32
N ASP A 45 -15.14 -10.22 14.53
CA ASP A 45 -16.13 -10.87 13.66
C ASP A 45 -16.27 -10.25 12.25
N THR A 46 -15.78 -9.01 12.07
CA THR A 46 -15.76 -8.32 10.77
C THR A 46 -14.62 -8.81 9.89
N ASN A 47 -13.57 -9.38 10.51
CA ASN A 47 -12.37 -9.85 9.89
C ASN A 47 -12.52 -11.34 9.52
N LYS A 48 -12.50 -11.62 8.21
CA LYS A 48 -12.85 -12.93 7.64
C LYS A 48 -11.72 -13.44 6.76
N ILE A 49 -11.67 -14.76 6.63
CA ILE A 49 -10.67 -15.45 5.83
C ILE A 49 -11.35 -16.21 4.70
N LEU A 50 -10.92 -15.95 3.47
CA LEU A 50 -11.28 -16.68 2.26
C LEU A 50 -10.24 -17.78 1.98
N GLY A 51 -10.72 -18.94 1.59
CA GLY A 51 -9.91 -20.07 1.09
C GLY A 51 -10.68 -20.86 0.03
N MET A 52 -10.07 -21.89 -0.53
CA MET A 52 -10.77 -22.79 -1.46
C MET A 52 -11.78 -23.65 -0.70
N PRO A 53 -12.84 -24.13 -1.37
CA PRO A 53 -13.78 -25.06 -0.75
C PRO A 53 -13.06 -26.31 -0.20
N GLY A 54 -13.20 -26.55 1.10
CA GLY A 54 -12.55 -27.66 1.80
C GLY A 54 -11.24 -27.31 2.49
N ASP A 55 -10.74 -26.09 2.35
CA ASP A 55 -9.61 -25.60 3.13
C ASP A 55 -10.03 -25.32 4.59
N ASP A 56 -9.11 -25.59 5.52
CA ASP A 56 -9.20 -25.16 6.91
C ASP A 56 -8.47 -23.84 7.11
N VAL A 57 -8.87 -23.07 8.12
CA VAL A 57 -8.15 -21.85 8.51
C VAL A 57 -6.82 -22.23 9.12
N ASP A 58 -5.75 -21.63 8.59
CA ASP A 58 -4.42 -21.70 9.21
C ASP A 58 -4.12 -20.39 9.94
N PHE A 59 -4.10 -20.48 11.28
CA PHE A 59 -3.87 -19.37 12.20
C PHE A 59 -2.39 -19.10 12.49
N ASP A 60 -1.48 -19.95 12.00
CA ASP A 60 -0.03 -19.73 12.16
C ASP A 60 0.49 -18.70 11.14
N ILE A 61 -0.32 -18.38 10.12
CA ILE A 61 0.00 -17.37 9.10
C ILE A 61 -0.30 -15.98 9.67
N PRO A 62 0.69 -15.08 9.74
CA PRO A 62 0.43 -13.68 10.10
C PRO A 62 -0.35 -12.98 8.99
N SER A 63 -1.13 -11.96 9.35
CA SER A 63 -1.82 -11.11 8.37
C SER A 63 -0.82 -10.54 7.37
N SER A 64 -1.09 -10.77 6.09
CA SER A 64 -0.27 -10.25 5.00
C SER A 64 -0.46 -8.73 4.86
N PRO A 65 0.36 -8.02 4.06
CA PRO A 65 0.15 -6.61 3.80
C PRO A 65 -1.21 -6.32 3.16
N VAL A 66 -1.71 -5.08 3.35
CA VAL A 66 -2.93 -4.61 2.67
C VAL A 66 -2.71 -4.56 1.17
N PHE A 67 -3.61 -5.19 0.43
CA PHE A 67 -3.67 -5.19 -1.03
C PHE A 67 -4.59 -4.10 -1.57
N ALA A 68 -5.79 -3.97 -1.01
CA ALA A 68 -6.77 -2.96 -1.41
C ALA A 68 -7.51 -2.40 -0.19
N LEU A 69 -7.86 -1.11 -0.25
CA LEU A 69 -8.64 -0.46 0.79
C LEU A 69 -9.51 0.67 0.23
N GLY A 70 -10.64 0.90 0.88
CA GLY A 70 -11.55 1.98 0.54
C GLY A 70 -12.67 2.12 1.56
N THR A 71 -13.46 3.16 1.38
CA THR A 71 -14.62 3.45 2.21
C THR A 71 -15.83 3.69 1.32
N ILE A 72 -16.96 3.15 1.74
CA ILE A 72 -18.27 3.32 1.09
C ILE A 72 -19.18 4.02 2.09
N TYR A 73 -19.76 5.14 1.67
CA TYR A 73 -20.75 5.89 2.41
C TYR A 73 -22.13 5.50 1.89
N GLU A 74 -22.97 4.99 2.78
CA GLU A 74 -24.39 4.76 2.53
C GLU A 74 -25.20 5.62 3.52
N PRO A 75 -26.46 5.99 3.22
CA PRO A 75 -27.26 6.76 4.15
C PRO A 75 -27.32 6.12 5.54
N GLY A 76 -26.84 6.84 6.55
CA GLY A 76 -26.83 6.37 7.94
C GLY A 76 -25.65 5.48 8.34
N LYS A 77 -24.70 5.15 7.44
CA LYS A 77 -23.52 4.33 7.78
C LYS A 77 -22.29 4.55 6.88
N ILE A 78 -21.14 4.29 7.47
CA ILE A 78 -19.83 4.20 6.80
C ILE A 78 -19.41 2.74 6.81
N ILE A 79 -18.99 2.23 5.65
CA ILE A 79 -18.43 0.88 5.50
C ILE A 79 -16.96 1.02 5.09
N ASP A 80 -16.06 0.60 5.99
CA ASP A 80 -14.64 0.50 5.68
C ASP A 80 -14.35 -0.93 5.16
N VAL A 81 -13.67 -1.02 4.01
CA VAL A 81 -13.34 -2.29 3.36
C VAL A 81 -11.83 -2.41 3.21
N LEU A 82 -11.28 -3.53 3.67
CA LEU A 82 -9.86 -3.86 3.61
C LEU A 82 -9.69 -5.27 3.04
N ILE A 83 -8.79 -5.43 2.08
CA ILE A 83 -8.40 -6.74 1.53
C ILE A 83 -6.90 -6.86 1.64
N HIS A 84 -6.43 -7.97 2.19
CA HIS A 84 -5.02 -8.30 2.32
C HIS A 84 -4.51 -9.10 1.10
N GLU A 85 -3.18 -9.17 0.97
CA GLU A 85 -2.51 -9.97 -0.05
C GLU A 85 -2.77 -11.48 0.16
N LEU A 86 -2.80 -12.25 -0.93
CA LEU A 86 -2.94 -13.70 -0.88
C LEU A 86 -1.70 -14.26 -0.20
N SER A 87 -1.89 -15.00 0.89
CA SER A 87 -0.82 -15.64 1.66
C SER A 87 -1.18 -17.08 1.93
N GLU A 88 -0.29 -18.01 1.54
CA GLU A 88 -0.49 -19.46 1.72
C GLU A 88 -1.91 -19.93 1.36
N LYS A 89 -2.40 -19.45 0.21
CA LYS A 89 -3.72 -19.72 -0.39
C LYS A 89 -4.94 -19.07 0.27
N GLN A 90 -4.74 -18.26 1.30
CA GLN A 90 -5.81 -17.56 2.00
C GLN A 90 -5.79 -16.05 1.73
N ILE A 91 -6.97 -15.44 1.71
CA ILE A 91 -7.13 -13.98 1.65
C ILE A 91 -7.88 -13.54 2.89
N GLU A 92 -7.23 -12.72 3.71
CA GLU A 92 -7.87 -12.03 4.82
C GLU A 92 -8.53 -10.73 4.32
N PHE A 93 -9.75 -10.46 4.79
CA PHE A 93 -10.44 -9.21 4.50
C PHE A 93 -11.26 -8.75 5.71
N ASP A 94 -11.50 -7.44 5.78
CA ASP A 94 -12.36 -6.83 6.79
C ASP A 94 -13.42 -5.96 6.11
N ILE A 95 -14.67 -6.08 6.58
CA ILE A 95 -15.76 -5.18 6.24
C ILE A 95 -16.35 -4.71 7.56
N SER A 96 -16.02 -3.48 7.95
CA SER A 96 -16.49 -2.89 9.19
C SER A 96 -17.49 -1.77 8.92
N GLU A 97 -18.65 -1.86 9.59
CA GLU A 97 -19.73 -0.88 9.47
C GLU A 97 -19.80 -0.01 10.72
N LYS A 98 -19.93 1.31 10.53
CA LYS A 98 -20.12 2.29 11.59
C LYS A 98 -21.38 3.10 11.29
N ARG A 99 -22.24 3.31 12.29
CA ARG A 99 -23.39 4.22 12.13
C ARG A 99 -22.89 5.64 11.96
N ASP A 100 -23.44 6.33 10.97
CA ASP A 100 -23.15 7.73 10.72
C ASP A 100 -24.40 8.42 10.17
N SER A 101 -25.12 9.10 11.05
CA SER A 101 -26.32 9.85 10.69
C SER A 101 -26.02 11.17 9.98
N SER A 102 -24.75 11.56 9.84
CA SER A 102 -24.39 12.81 9.15
C SER A 102 -24.35 12.66 7.63
N ASN A 103 -24.19 11.42 7.13
CA ASN A 103 -24.17 11.13 5.71
C ASN A 103 -25.58 10.87 5.18
N SER A 104 -26.05 11.78 4.32
CA SER A 104 -27.32 11.67 3.60
C SER A 104 -27.16 11.16 2.16
N GLU A 105 -25.94 11.16 1.64
CA GLU A 105 -25.64 10.82 0.25
C GLU A 105 -24.78 9.56 0.16
N SER A 106 -24.90 8.86 -0.98
CA SER A 106 -24.04 7.72 -1.28
C SER A 106 -22.80 8.19 -2.03
N GLU A 107 -21.65 8.02 -1.41
CA GLU A 107 -20.33 8.30 -1.99
C GLU A 107 -19.41 7.14 -1.68
N SER A 108 -18.31 7.00 -2.41
CA SER A 108 -17.32 5.98 -2.08
C SER A 108 -15.98 6.33 -2.69
N TRP A 109 -14.90 5.80 -2.09
CA TRP A 109 -13.55 5.98 -2.60
C TRP A 109 -12.69 4.75 -2.35
N SER A 110 -11.66 4.57 -3.16
CA SER A 110 -10.65 3.54 -2.96
C SER A 110 -9.34 3.92 -3.63
N TYR A 111 -8.22 3.58 -3.00
CA TYR A 111 -6.91 3.70 -3.65
C TYR A 111 -6.79 2.83 -4.89
N SER A 112 -7.59 1.77 -5.01
CA SER A 112 -7.57 0.91 -6.20
C SER A 112 -8.04 1.63 -7.47
N HIS A 113 -8.86 2.67 -7.35
CA HIS A 113 -9.37 3.45 -8.49
C HIS A 113 -8.41 4.54 -8.95
N TRP A 114 -7.47 4.97 -8.10
CA TRP A 114 -6.54 6.05 -8.40
C TRP A 114 -5.70 5.78 -9.67
N LYS A 115 -5.47 6.81 -10.48
CA LYS A 115 -4.59 6.78 -11.66
C LYS A 115 -3.57 7.93 -11.57
N SER A 116 -2.44 7.76 -12.27
CA SER A 116 -1.45 8.84 -12.37
C SER A 116 -2.08 10.11 -12.94
N GLY A 117 -1.81 11.24 -12.29
CA GLY A 117 -2.39 12.55 -12.55
C GLY A 117 -3.60 12.89 -11.68
N ASP A 118 -4.23 11.89 -11.04
CA ASP A 118 -5.38 12.13 -10.17
C ASP A 118 -4.96 12.66 -8.80
N LYS A 119 -5.84 13.43 -8.19
CA LYS A 119 -5.75 13.78 -6.77
C LYS A 119 -6.06 12.57 -5.89
N SER A 120 -5.81 12.70 -4.58
CA SER A 120 -6.06 11.63 -3.63
C SER A 120 -7.54 11.24 -3.62
N PRO A 121 -7.89 9.94 -3.68
CA PRO A 121 -9.27 9.52 -3.87
C PRO A 121 -10.19 9.81 -2.68
N ASN A 122 -9.64 9.97 -1.47
CA ASN A 122 -10.41 10.18 -0.25
C ASN A 122 -10.89 11.64 -0.08
N ASP A 123 -10.02 12.61 -0.35
CA ASP A 123 -10.25 14.02 0.00
C ASP A 123 -9.87 15.00 -1.11
N ASN A 124 -9.57 14.49 -2.30
CA ASN A 124 -9.16 15.28 -3.46
C ASN A 124 -7.92 16.17 -3.17
N SER A 125 -7.05 15.76 -2.24
CA SER A 125 -5.79 16.45 -1.95
C SER A 125 -4.70 16.16 -2.99
N GLU A 126 -3.71 17.05 -3.08
CA GLU A 126 -2.59 16.88 -4.01
C GLU A 126 -1.74 15.64 -3.71
N VAL A 127 -1.35 14.95 -4.77
CA VAL A 127 -0.48 13.77 -4.73
C VAL A 127 0.84 14.11 -5.42
N ARG A 128 1.96 13.93 -4.72
CA ARG A 128 3.28 13.99 -5.36
C ARG A 128 3.55 12.67 -6.06
N GLU A 129 3.92 12.74 -7.32
CA GLU A 129 4.31 11.60 -8.13
C GLU A 129 5.80 11.56 -8.37
N VAL A 130 6.42 10.38 -8.20
CA VAL A 130 7.82 10.13 -8.51
C VAL A 130 7.91 8.91 -9.40
N LYS A 131 8.12 9.14 -10.70
CA LYS A 131 8.19 8.10 -11.73
C LYS A 131 9.59 7.48 -11.78
N PHE A 132 9.66 6.16 -11.87
CA PHE A 132 10.91 5.42 -12.00
C PHE A 132 10.67 4.09 -12.69
N GLU A 133 11.63 3.63 -13.50
CA GLU A 133 11.36 2.65 -14.55
C GLU A 133 10.23 3.13 -15.50
N ASP A 134 10.04 2.49 -16.65
CA ASP A 134 9.00 2.93 -17.60
C ASP A 134 7.56 2.65 -17.08
N LYS A 135 7.43 1.89 -15.98
CA LYS A 135 6.15 1.33 -15.53
C LYS A 135 5.81 1.55 -14.05
N HIS A 136 6.68 2.16 -13.26
CA HIS A 136 6.45 2.32 -11.82
C HIS A 136 6.39 3.81 -11.41
N LEU A 137 5.52 4.09 -10.44
CA LEU A 137 5.31 5.44 -9.92
C LEU A 137 5.05 5.38 -8.42
N LEU A 138 5.86 6.09 -7.63
CA LEU A 138 5.58 6.33 -6.22
C LEU A 138 4.66 7.54 -6.09
N ALA A 139 3.48 7.31 -5.52
CA ALA A 139 2.51 8.33 -5.21
C ALA A 139 2.53 8.60 -3.70
N ILE A 140 2.60 9.88 -3.33
CA ILE A 140 2.70 10.34 -1.95
C ILE A 140 1.56 11.34 -1.70
N SER A 141 0.63 11.00 -0.82
CA SER A 141 -0.40 11.91 -0.32
C SER A 141 -0.02 12.41 1.07
N PRO A 142 0.44 13.66 1.22
CA PRO A 142 0.78 14.22 2.52
C PRO A 142 -0.44 14.39 3.42
N ALA A 143 -1.57 14.82 2.87
CA ALA A 143 -2.80 15.05 3.62
C ALA A 143 -3.34 13.74 4.22
N ASN A 144 -3.30 12.64 3.48
CA ASN A 144 -3.77 11.33 3.97
C ASN A 144 -2.69 10.53 4.68
N LYS A 145 -1.46 11.04 4.74
CA LYS A 145 -0.29 10.33 5.27
C LYS A 145 -0.14 8.93 4.66
N LYS A 146 -0.29 8.84 3.32
CA LYS A 146 -0.17 7.58 2.57
C LYS A 146 0.91 7.67 1.49
N ILE A 147 1.50 6.51 1.23
CA ILE A 147 2.42 6.27 0.12
C ILE A 147 1.95 4.98 -0.55
N TRP A 148 1.90 4.97 -1.87
CA TRP A 148 1.63 3.76 -2.64
C TRP A 148 2.48 3.73 -3.91
N LEU A 149 2.72 2.52 -4.40
CA LEU A 149 3.30 2.31 -5.71
C LEU A 149 2.16 2.03 -6.70
N ASN A 150 2.10 2.79 -7.78
CA ASN A 150 1.33 2.40 -8.95
C ASN A 150 2.23 1.58 -9.89
N ASP A 151 1.80 0.36 -10.20
CA ASP A 151 2.34 -0.45 -11.29
C ASP A 151 1.45 -0.28 -12.52
N ALA A 152 1.97 0.37 -13.55
CA ALA A 152 1.24 0.69 -14.77
C ALA A 152 0.87 -0.56 -15.58
N GLU A 153 1.61 -1.66 -15.43
CA GLU A 153 1.36 -2.91 -16.16
C GLU A 153 0.11 -3.63 -15.63
N SER A 154 0.03 -3.82 -14.30
CA SER A 154 -1.13 -4.46 -13.65
C SER A 154 -2.26 -3.48 -13.33
N GLY A 155 -1.97 -2.18 -13.29
CA GLY A 155 -2.85 -1.11 -12.80
C GLY A 155 -2.97 -1.03 -11.28
N VAL A 156 -2.30 -1.91 -10.53
CA VAL A 156 -2.45 -2.04 -9.07
C VAL A 156 -1.76 -0.89 -8.35
N ASN A 157 -2.44 -0.36 -7.33
CA ASN A 157 -1.91 0.59 -6.37
C ASN A 157 -1.54 -0.14 -5.07
N ILE A 158 -0.25 -0.40 -4.89
CA ILE A 158 0.32 -1.18 -3.79
C ILE A 158 0.62 -0.23 -2.62
N ILE A 159 -0.16 -0.33 -1.55
CA ILE A 159 -0.01 0.53 -0.37
C ILE A 159 1.30 0.21 0.35
N ILE A 160 2.12 1.21 0.61
CA ILE A 160 3.40 1.06 1.29
C ILE A 160 3.27 1.51 2.76
N PRO A 161 3.60 0.64 3.74
CA PRO A 161 3.67 1.04 5.14
C PRO A 161 4.71 2.15 5.34
N VAL A 162 4.25 3.32 5.78
CA VAL A 162 5.08 4.53 5.92
C VAL A 162 6.22 4.31 6.90
N THR A 163 5.98 3.60 8.00
CA THR A 163 6.99 3.26 9.02
C THR A 163 8.20 2.56 8.40
N ASN A 164 7.96 1.54 7.58
CA ASN A 164 8.99 0.76 6.93
C ASN A 164 9.71 1.61 5.88
N PHE A 165 8.97 2.28 4.99
CA PHE A 165 9.55 3.17 3.98
C PHE A 165 10.42 4.27 4.60
N TYR A 166 9.91 4.93 5.65
CA TYR A 166 10.61 6.02 6.34
C TYR A 166 11.91 5.55 6.99
N SER A 167 11.93 4.35 7.57
CA SER A 167 13.14 3.77 8.17
C SER A 167 14.27 3.60 7.13
N TYR A 168 13.94 3.15 5.92
CA TYR A 168 14.91 3.07 4.82
C TYR A 168 15.32 4.45 4.29
N LEU A 169 14.39 5.41 4.23
CA LEU A 169 14.70 6.78 3.86
C LEU A 169 15.70 7.41 4.85
N MET A 170 15.49 7.24 6.16
CA MET A 170 16.44 7.72 7.18
C MET A 170 17.82 7.06 7.04
N THR A 171 17.85 5.77 6.70
CA THR A 171 19.10 5.05 6.41
C THR A 171 19.85 5.66 5.23
N ILE A 172 19.17 6.02 4.14
CA ILE A 172 19.75 6.68 2.96
C ILE A 172 20.27 8.08 3.31
N LYS A 173 19.52 8.84 4.11
CA LYS A 173 19.92 10.17 4.58
C LYS A 173 21.03 10.13 5.63
N ASN A 174 21.37 8.93 6.15
CA ASN A 174 22.28 8.72 7.27
C ASN A 174 21.86 9.52 8.52
N ILE A 175 20.55 9.61 8.76
CA ILE A 175 19.95 10.23 9.94
C ILE A 175 19.73 9.13 10.98
N ARG A 176 20.18 9.35 12.22
CA ARG A 176 20.15 8.34 13.30
C ARG A 176 19.53 8.85 14.59
N GLU A 177 19.23 10.14 14.66
CA GLU A 177 18.65 10.80 15.82
C GLU A 177 17.25 10.22 16.08
N SER A 178 17.07 9.60 17.25
CA SER A 178 15.82 8.90 17.61
C SER A 178 14.58 9.82 17.56
N GLN A 179 14.76 11.10 17.87
CA GLN A 179 13.71 12.12 17.82
C GLN A 179 13.15 12.35 16.41
N ILE A 180 13.89 11.95 15.38
CA ILE A 180 13.51 12.03 13.97
C ILE A 180 13.09 10.64 13.49
N VAL A 181 13.95 9.63 13.66
CA VAL A 181 13.76 8.27 13.09
C VAL A 181 12.47 7.61 13.60
N LEU A 182 12.07 7.83 14.84
CA LEU A 182 10.87 7.22 15.44
C LEU A 182 9.57 7.97 15.11
N LYS A 183 9.62 9.02 14.27
CA LYS A 183 8.45 9.86 13.93
C LYS A 183 8.20 9.86 12.41
N PRO A 184 7.65 8.77 11.85
CA PRO A 184 7.38 8.67 10.41
C PRO A 184 6.46 9.79 9.88
N ASP A 185 5.61 10.36 10.72
CA ASP A 185 4.78 11.51 10.37
C ASP A 185 5.59 12.75 9.92
N LEU A 186 6.84 12.88 10.39
CA LEU A 186 7.75 13.94 9.93
C LEU A 186 8.03 13.86 8.43
N PHE A 187 7.89 12.68 7.82
CA PHE A 187 8.02 12.50 6.38
C PHE A 187 7.06 13.43 5.63
N PHE A 188 5.76 13.38 5.95
CA PHE A 188 4.74 14.11 5.19
C PHE A 188 4.86 15.62 5.35
N ALA A 189 5.24 16.10 6.53
CA ALA A 189 5.51 17.51 6.77
C ALA A 189 6.74 18.03 6.01
N ASN A 190 7.68 17.14 5.64
CA ASN A 190 8.97 17.50 5.06
C ASN A 190 9.22 16.85 3.69
N GLN A 191 8.19 16.29 3.04
CA GLN A 191 8.39 15.43 1.88
C GLN A 191 9.15 16.14 0.74
N ASN A 192 8.91 17.45 0.57
CA ASN A 192 9.59 18.30 -0.41
C ASN A 192 11.11 18.45 -0.19
N LYS A 193 11.64 18.06 0.98
CA LYS A 193 13.08 18.08 1.29
C LYS A 193 13.82 16.84 0.78
N PHE A 194 13.09 15.82 0.32
CA PHE A 194 13.67 14.61 -0.25
C PHE A 194 13.60 14.65 -1.77
N THR A 195 14.74 14.34 -2.38
CA THR A 195 14.82 14.25 -3.85
C THR A 195 14.14 12.98 -4.34
N ASP A 196 13.68 12.97 -5.59
CA ASP A 196 13.07 11.80 -6.22
C ASP A 196 14.00 10.57 -6.15
N VAL A 197 15.30 10.77 -6.37
CA VAL A 197 16.31 9.70 -6.27
C VAL A 197 16.38 9.10 -4.86
N GLU A 198 16.25 9.92 -3.81
CA GLU A 198 16.23 9.45 -2.42
C GLU A 198 14.96 8.64 -2.12
N LEU A 199 13.81 9.08 -2.63
CA LEU A 199 12.52 8.42 -2.46
C LEU A 199 12.48 7.06 -3.18
N ILE A 200 12.95 7.04 -4.43
CA ILE A 200 13.09 5.81 -5.23
C ILE A 200 14.02 4.84 -4.52
N SER A 201 15.20 5.31 -4.08
CA SER A 201 16.17 4.48 -3.35
C SER A 201 15.57 3.87 -2.08
N ALA A 202 14.77 4.64 -1.33
CA ALA A 202 14.11 4.16 -0.12
C ALA A 202 13.09 3.06 -0.44
N PHE A 203 12.33 3.24 -1.53
CA PHE A 203 11.39 2.22 -2.00
C PHE A 203 12.11 0.95 -2.45
N ILE A 204 13.20 1.04 -3.21
CA ILE A 204 13.97 -0.14 -3.64
C ILE A 204 14.49 -0.92 -2.44
N LEU A 205 15.03 -0.23 -1.43
CA LEU A 205 15.46 -0.88 -0.20
C LEU A 205 14.29 -1.55 0.51
N TYR A 206 13.16 -0.86 0.66
CA TYR A 206 11.93 -1.46 1.20
C TYR A 206 11.55 -2.73 0.43
N ASN A 207 11.41 -2.63 -0.90
CA ASN A 207 10.98 -3.72 -1.73
C ASN A 207 11.96 -4.90 -1.77
N LYS A 208 13.27 -4.68 -1.56
CA LYS A 208 14.26 -5.75 -1.44
C LYS A 208 13.97 -6.71 -0.28
N TYR A 209 13.42 -6.20 0.83
CA TYR A 209 13.11 -7.03 2.00
C TYR A 209 11.70 -7.63 1.93
N PHE A 210 10.73 -6.89 1.41
CA PHE A 210 9.32 -7.33 1.38
C PHE A 210 8.95 -8.07 0.08
N ASN A 211 9.75 -7.92 -0.99
CA ASN A 211 9.60 -8.56 -2.29
C ASN A 211 8.19 -8.48 -2.91
N ARG A 212 7.52 -7.34 -2.74
CA ARG A 212 6.12 -7.14 -3.20
C ARG A 212 6.03 -6.83 -4.70
N VAL A 213 7.12 -6.33 -5.29
CA VAL A 213 7.15 -5.87 -6.68
C VAL A 213 8.38 -6.40 -7.40
N LYS A 214 8.21 -6.87 -8.63
CA LYS A 214 9.33 -7.28 -9.49
C LYS A 214 9.93 -6.07 -10.18
N LEU A 215 11.10 -5.64 -9.71
CA LEU A 215 11.88 -4.55 -10.31
C LEU A 215 12.86 -5.10 -11.36
N LYS A 216 13.10 -4.34 -12.44
CA LYS A 216 14.01 -4.76 -13.51
C LYS A 216 15.47 -4.68 -13.09
N GLU A 217 15.80 -3.73 -12.21
CA GLU A 217 17.17 -3.43 -11.83
C GLU A 217 17.45 -3.73 -10.35
N ASP A 218 18.63 -4.31 -10.08
CA ASP A 218 19.25 -4.24 -8.75
C ASP A 218 19.85 -2.82 -8.57
N LEU A 219 18.96 -1.85 -8.32
CA LEU A 219 19.29 -0.44 -8.12
C LEU A 219 20.12 -0.18 -6.84
N THR A 220 20.52 -1.21 -6.09
CA THR A 220 21.44 -1.06 -4.96
C THR A 220 22.82 -0.52 -5.37
N THR A 221 23.21 -0.67 -6.65
CA THR A 221 24.42 -0.07 -7.22
C THR A 221 24.38 1.46 -7.26
N VAL A 222 23.20 2.08 -7.41
CA VAL A 222 23.02 3.55 -7.37
C VAL A 222 23.36 4.10 -5.98
N ILE A 223 22.96 3.38 -4.92
CA ILE A 223 23.23 3.74 -3.52
C ILE A 223 24.74 3.63 -3.21
N GLN A 224 25.42 2.62 -3.77
CA GLN A 224 26.87 2.48 -3.62
C GLN A 224 27.64 3.59 -4.34
N ASN A 225 27.25 3.94 -5.57
CA ASN A 225 27.89 4.97 -6.38
C ASN A 225 27.77 6.40 -5.81
N GLN A 226 26.70 6.70 -5.07
CA GLN A 226 26.55 7.99 -4.38
C GLN A 226 27.47 8.13 -3.15
N LYS A 227 27.73 7.03 -2.42
CA LYS A 227 28.70 7.03 -1.31
C LYS A 227 30.13 7.27 -1.82
N THR A 228 30.49 6.72 -2.99
CA THR A 228 31.80 6.95 -3.62
C THR A 228 31.94 8.38 -4.14
N LYS A 229 30.91 8.96 -4.79
CA LYS A 229 30.94 10.37 -5.23
C LYS A 229 31.09 11.35 -4.06
N LYS A 230 30.37 11.17 -2.94
CA LYS A 230 30.54 12.03 -1.74
C LYS A 230 31.96 11.92 -1.15
N LYS A 231 32.51 10.71 -1.03
CA LYS A 231 33.89 10.51 -0.55
C LYS A 231 34.95 11.17 -1.45
N PHE A 232 34.75 11.13 -2.76
CA PHE A 232 35.68 11.76 -3.71
C PHE A 232 35.69 13.29 -3.56
N ILE A 233 34.52 13.92 -3.42
CA ILE A 233 34.41 15.39 -3.25
C ILE A 233 35.04 15.83 -1.91
N GLU A 234 34.86 15.07 -0.84
CA GLU A 234 35.50 15.34 0.46
C GLU A 234 37.03 15.22 0.43
N LEU A 235 37.58 14.29 -0.36
CA LEU A 235 39.03 14.14 -0.56
C LEU A 235 39.62 15.32 -1.35
N PHE A 236 38.92 15.84 -2.35
CA PHE A 236 39.37 17.01 -3.12
C PHE A 236 39.26 18.33 -2.35
N ASN A 237 38.28 18.46 -1.44
CA ASN A 237 38.14 19.65 -0.57
C ASN A 237 39.11 19.65 0.62
N ARG A 238 39.71 18.50 0.98
CA ARG A 238 40.76 18.42 2.02
C ARG A 238 42.16 18.81 1.51
N GLY A 239 42.33 19.05 0.21
CA GLY A 239 43.59 19.51 -0.40
C GLY A 239 43.71 21.04 -0.57
N LYS A 240 42.74 21.81 -0.07
CA LYS A 240 42.77 23.28 -0.05
C LYS A 240 42.43 23.78 1.35
N ASN A 241 43.39 23.67 2.26
CA ASN A 241 43.58 24.53 3.43
C ASN A 241 44.92 24.16 4.08
#